data_AF-A0A972XB90-F1
#
_entry.id   AF-A0A972XB90-F1
#
_cell.length_a   1.000
_cell.length_b   1.000
_cell.length_c   1.000
_cell.angle_alpha   90.00
_cell.angle_beta   90.00
_cell.angle_gamma   90.00
#
_symmetry.space_group_name_H-M   'P 1'
#
loop_
_entity.id
_entity.type
_entity.pdbx_description
1 polymer ?
#
loop_
_entity_poly.entity_id
_entity_poly.type
_entity_poly.pdbx_seq_one_letter_code
_entity_poly.pdbx_strand_id
1 'polypeptide(L)' 'ARQFTAGGWRDTTRIAAGDPELWADILLDNASPVARALSRIIGMTEKILAALEAGDRRRLVALLTRAKEDRDAVGS' A
#
# COMPACT_ATOMS: atom_id res chain seq x y z
N ALA A 1 18.32 13.75 8.49
CA ALA A 1 17.56 12.49 8.30
C ALA A 1 16.69 12.44 7.01
N ARG A 2 16.59 13.51 6.19
CA ARG A 2 15.64 13.57 5.05
C ARG A 2 16.24 13.34 3.65
N GLN A 3 17.27 12.50 3.53
CA GLN A 3 17.97 12.28 2.25
C GLN A 3 17.75 10.90 1.60
N PHE A 4 16.84 10.07 2.12
CA PHE A 4 16.57 8.73 1.59
C PHE A 4 15.09 8.41 1.36
N THR A 5 14.22 9.41 1.23
CA THR A 5 12.83 9.14 0.85
C THR A 5 12.78 8.91 -0.67
N ALA A 6 12.85 7.65 -1.08
CA ALA A 6 12.61 7.22 -2.47
C ALA A 6 11.30 7.82 -3.00
N GLY A 7 11.23 8.15 -4.30
CA GLY A 7 10.10 8.87 -4.92
C GLY A 7 8.71 8.33 -4.54
N GLY A 8 8.56 7.01 -4.41
CA GLY A 8 7.30 6.39 -3.99
C GLY A 8 6.84 6.73 -2.56
N TRP A 9 7.75 7.04 -1.64
CA TRP A 9 7.38 7.51 -0.29
C TRP A 9 6.82 8.93 -0.33
N ARG A 10 7.42 9.80 -1.15
CA ARG A 10 6.99 11.20 -1.31
C ARG A 10 5.58 11.30 -1.91
N ASP A 11 5.27 10.45 -2.89
CA ASP A 11 3.93 10.37 -3.49
C ASP A 11 2.89 9.82 -2.52
N THR A 12 3.27 8.86 -1.67
CA THR A 12 2.39 8.26 -0.65
C THR A 12 2.05 9.25 0.46
N THR A 13 2.98 10.12 0.85
CA THR A 13 2.78 11.10 1.94
C THR A 13 2.17 12.44 1.49
N ARG A 14 1.81 12.60 0.20
CA ARG A 14 1.25 13.87 -0.31
C ARG A 14 -0.07 14.26 0.39
N ILE A 15 -0.86 13.28 0.80
CA ILE A 15 -2.11 13.48 1.55
C ILE A 15 -1.84 14.05 2.96
N ALA A 16 -0.70 13.72 3.57
CA ALA A 16 -0.33 14.17 4.92
C ALA A 16 0.04 15.66 5.01
N ALA A 17 0.06 16.38 3.89
CA ALA A 17 0.21 17.84 3.86
C ALA A 17 -1.14 18.59 3.84
N GLY A 18 -2.27 17.88 3.74
CA GLY A 18 -3.62 18.47 3.80
C GLY A 18 -4.12 18.67 5.23
N ASP A 19 -5.26 19.36 5.36
CA ASP A 19 -5.94 19.58 6.63
C ASP A 19 -6.37 18.25 7.29
N PRO A 20 -5.88 17.92 8.51
CA PRO A 20 -6.21 16.68 9.18
C PRO A 20 -7.69 16.49 9.50
N GLU A 21 -8.44 17.55 9.82
CA GLU A 21 -9.86 17.46 10.17
C GLU A 21 -10.69 17.10 8.93
N LEU A 22 -10.44 17.79 7.81
CA LEU A 22 -11.07 17.48 6.54
C LEU A 22 -10.81 16.04 6.08
N TRP A 23 -9.59 15.55 6.24
CA TRP A 23 -9.27 14.16 5.89
C TRP A 23 -9.91 13.15 6.82
N ALA A 24 -10.05 13.46 8.11
CA ALA A 24 -10.77 12.61 9.05
C ALA A 24 -12.23 12.45 8.63
N ASP A 25 -12.91 13.55 8.29
CA ASP A 25 -14.30 13.54 7.82
C ASP A 25 -14.46 12.71 6.54
N ILE A 26 -13.61 12.95 5.51
CA ILE A 26 -13.64 12.19 4.25
C ILE A 26 -13.47 10.68 4.49
N LEU A 27 -12.54 10.29 5.36
CA LEU A 27 -12.25 8.89 5.64
C LEU A 27 -13.36 8.23 6.47
N LEU A 28 -13.95 8.95 7.42
CA LEU A 28 -15.05 8.44 8.25
C LEU A 28 -16.34 8.30 7.43
N ASP A 29 -16.65 9.27 6.56
CA ASP A 29 -17.78 9.17 5.62
C ASP A 29 -17.62 7.96 4.68
N ASN A 30 -16.39 7.52 4.42
CA ASN A 30 -16.05 6.36 3.58
C ASN A 30 -15.48 5.18 4.38
N ALA A 31 -15.76 5.09 5.69
CA ALA A 31 -15.06 4.17 6.59
C ALA A 31 -15.11 2.71 6.13
N SER A 32 -16.27 2.22 5.70
CA SER A 32 -16.45 0.82 5.27
C SER A 32 -15.59 0.44 4.05
N PRO A 33 -15.69 1.12 2.89
CA PRO A 33 -14.83 0.82 1.74
C PRO A 33 -13.35 1.07 2.02
N VAL A 34 -13.01 2.12 2.79
CA VAL A 34 -11.63 2.42 3.21
C VAL A 34 -11.06 1.27 4.05
N ALA A 35 -11.76 0.84 5.10
CA ALA A 35 -11.33 -0.26 5.97
C ALA A 35 -11.12 -1.56 5.18
N ARG A 36 -12.01 -1.86 4.22
CA ARG A 36 -11.82 -3.02 3.32
C ARG A 36 -10.56 -2.89 2.47
N ALA A 37 -10.27 -1.70 1.95
CA ALA A 37 -9.05 -1.47 1.18
C ALA A 37 -7.79 -1.61 2.04
N LEU A 38 -7.78 -1.01 3.23
CA LEU A 38 -6.68 -1.13 4.19
C LEU A 38 -6.43 -2.58 4.60
N SER A 39 -7.49 -3.35 4.86
CA SER A 39 -7.37 -4.77 5.22
C SER A 39 -6.70 -5.59 4.11
N ARG A 40 -7.00 -5.30 2.84
CA ARG A 40 -6.33 -5.96 1.70
C ARG A 40 -4.85 -5.60 1.62
N ILE A 41 -4.51 -4.34 1.86
CA ILE A 41 -3.12 -3.85 1.88
C ILE A 41 -2.35 -4.57 2.99
N ILE A 42 -2.89 -4.60 4.21
CA ILE A 42 -2.29 -5.30 5.37
C ILE A 42 -2.02 -6.76 5.03
N GLY A 43 -3.03 -7.48 4.54
CA GLY A 43 -2.86 -8.90 4.21
C GLY A 43 -1.84 -9.18 3.09
N MET A 44 -1.63 -8.24 2.15
CA MET A 44 -0.56 -8.36 1.16
C MET A 44 0.81 -8.11 1.79
N THR A 45 0.93 -7.07 2.63
CA THR A 45 2.16 -6.75 3.35
C THR A 45 2.61 -7.92 4.24
N GLU A 46 1.70 -8.54 4.97
CA GLU A 46 1.99 -9.72 5.81
C GLU A 46 2.54 -10.90 4.99
N LYS A 47 1.98 -11.16 3.80
CA LYS A 47 2.45 -12.22 2.90
C LYS A 47 3.86 -11.95 2.40
N ILE A 48 4.17 -10.70 2.09
CA ILE A 48 5.51 -10.28 1.66
C ILE A 48 6.50 -10.40 2.81
N LEU A 49 6.14 -9.92 4.01
CA LEU A 49 6.95 -10.04 5.21
C LEU A 49 7.32 -11.50 5.50
N ALA A 50 6.33 -12.40 5.50
CA ALA A 50 6.56 -13.82 5.72
C ALA A 50 7.49 -14.45 4.67
N ALA A 51 7.40 -14.03 3.40
CA ALA A 51 8.31 -14.51 2.36
C ALA A 51 9.75 -14.01 2.55
N LEU A 52 9.91 -12.76 3.02
CA LEU A 52 11.22 -12.18 3.35
C LEU A 52 11.86 -12.88 4.54
N GLU A 53 11.12 -13.08 5.63
CA GLU A 53 11.60 -13.78 6.84
C GLU A 53 12.01 -15.22 6.55
N ALA A 54 11.30 -15.90 5.64
CA ALA A 54 11.63 -17.25 5.21
C ALA A 54 12.74 -17.33 4.16
N GLY A 55 13.21 -16.20 3.60
CA GLY A 55 14.13 -16.18 2.46
C GLY A 55 13.55 -16.81 1.18
N ASP A 56 12.21 -16.90 1.07
CA ASP A 56 11.53 -17.59 -0.04
C ASP A 56 11.40 -16.68 -1.27
N ARG A 57 12.47 -16.66 -2.07
CA ARG A 57 12.51 -15.91 -3.33
C ARG A 57 11.38 -16.28 -4.28
N ARG A 58 10.98 -17.56 -4.35
CA ARG A 58 9.95 -18.01 -5.31
C ARG A 58 8.60 -17.43 -4.94
N ARG A 59 8.23 -17.51 -3.65
CA ARG A 59 7.00 -16.91 -3.14
C ARG A 59 7.00 -15.39 -3.31
N LEU A 60 8.12 -14.73 -3.03
CA LEU A 60 8.23 -13.28 -3.21
C LEU A 60 8.03 -12.87 -4.67
N VAL A 61 8.65 -13.55 -5.62
CA VAL A 61 8.45 -13.29 -7.06
C VAL A 61 6.99 -13.48 -7.45
N ALA A 62 6.32 -14.55 -7.01
CA ALA A 62 4.91 -14.79 -7.32
C ALA A 62 3.99 -13.68 -6.79
N LEU A 63 4.21 -13.21 -5.55
CA LEU A 63 3.45 -12.10 -4.96
C LEU A 63 3.63 -10.80 -5.76
N LEU A 64 4.87 -10.48 -6.16
CA LEU A 64 5.18 -9.28 -6.92
C LEU A 64 4.64 -9.34 -8.35
N THR A 65 4.69 -10.50 -9.00
CA THR A 65 4.07 -10.71 -10.31
C THR A 65 2.58 -10.45 -10.25
N ARG A 66 1.89 -10.99 -9.22
CA ARG A 66 0.46 -10.75 -9.05
C ARG A 66 0.14 -9.26 -8.85
N ALA A 67 0.92 -8.57 -8.02
CA ALA A 67 0.74 -7.13 -7.81
C ALA A 67 0.95 -6.31 -9.10
N LYS A 68 1.87 -6.74 -9.97
CA LYS A 68 2.06 -6.15 -11.30
C LYS A 68 0.84 -6.38 -12.21
N GLU A 69 0.32 -7.59 -12.28
CA GLU A 69 -0.88 -7.91 -13.07
C GLU A 69 -2.08 -7.06 -12.63
N ASP A 70 -2.32 -6.96 -11.32
CA ASP A 70 -3.42 -6.16 -10.77
C ASP A 70 -3.26 -4.67 -11.12
N ARG A 71 -2.02 -4.15 -11.14
CA ARG A 71 -1.73 -2.76 -11.55
C ARG A 71 -1.94 -2.54 -13.04
N ASP A 72 -1.49 -3.47 -13.88
CA ASP A 72 -1.62 -3.36 -15.33
C ASP A 72 -3.11 -3.41 -15.75
N ALA A 73 -3.93 -4.17 -15.02
CA ALA A 73 -5.39 -4.28 -15.25
C ALA A 73 -6.18 -2.99 -14.98
N VAL A 74 -5.69 -2.08 -14.12
CA VAL A 74 -6.30 -0.76 -13.87
C VAL A 74 -5.64 0.37 -14.66
N GLY A 75 -4.54 0.07 -15.35
CA GLY A 75 -3.78 1.01 -16.18
C GLY A 75 -4.15 0.96 -17.67
N SER A 76 -5.20 0.21 -18.04
CA SER A 76 -5.81 0.15 -19.38
C SER A 76 -7.21 0.77 -19.35
#